data_AF-V9UTI4-F1
#
_entry.id   AF-V9UTI4-F1
#
_cell.length_a   1.000
_cell.length_b   1.000
_cell.length_c   1.000
_cell.angle_alpha   90.00
_cell.angle_beta   90.00
_cell.angle_gamma   90.00
#
_symmetry.space_group_name_H-M   'P 1'
#
loop_
_entity.id
_entity.type
_entity.pdbx_description
1 polymer ?
#
loop_
_entity_poly.entity_id
_entity_poly.type
_entity_poly.pdbx_seq_one_letter_code
_entity_poly.pdbx_strand_id
1 'polypeptide(L)'
;MGTLALTSASFDFTRSDCFGHGQGNAGKAVSILQFEPNGGFSVRYNCYRFSLNERACSAAARAFDSFQKILDTTQPLAFVLQPDTALLINNSRALHGRDMVQDNRRLLIRQFGYSPFAEPLVLAEDPLLVRG
;
A
#
# COMPACT_ATOMS: atom_id res chain seq x y z
N MET A 1 -0.54 -10.47 20.31
CA MET A 1 0.56 -11.23 19.65
C MET A 1 0.41 -11.37 18.13
N GLY A 2 -0.78 -11.19 17.52
CA GLY A 2 -0.93 -11.31 16.06
C GLY A 2 -0.29 -10.18 15.24
N THR A 3 -0.37 -8.93 15.69
CA THR A 3 0.10 -7.76 14.93
C THR A 3 1.59 -7.79 14.58
N LEU A 4 2.44 -8.32 15.47
CA LEU A 4 3.88 -8.42 15.21
C LEU A 4 4.19 -9.39 14.06
N ALA A 5 3.36 -10.42 13.85
CA ALA A 5 3.54 -11.32 12.71
C ALA A 5 3.24 -10.65 11.35
N LEU A 6 2.61 -9.47 11.34
CA LEU A 6 2.47 -8.67 10.11
C LEU A 6 3.80 -7.98 9.72
N THR A 7 4.80 -7.96 10.59
CA THR A 7 6.14 -7.43 10.30
C THR A 7 7.08 -8.46 9.70
N SER A 8 6.66 -9.73 9.59
CA SER A 8 7.50 -10.76 8.98
C SER A 8 7.44 -10.70 7.46
N ALA A 9 8.50 -11.19 6.83
CA ALA A 9 8.62 -11.43 5.39
C ALA A 9 7.74 -12.64 4.97
N SER A 10 6.43 -12.51 5.10
CA SER A 10 5.47 -13.62 4.98
C SER A 10 4.32 -13.34 4.02
N PHE A 11 4.38 -12.23 3.28
CA PHE A 11 3.34 -11.83 2.35
C PHE A 11 3.93 -11.63 0.96
N ASP A 12 3.11 -11.85 -0.05
CA ASP A 12 3.42 -11.51 -1.43
C ASP A 12 2.49 -10.39 -1.87
N PHE A 13 2.94 -9.56 -2.82
CA PHE A 13 2.06 -8.62 -3.49
C PHE A 13 2.20 -8.68 -5.00
N THR A 14 1.07 -8.69 -5.71
CA THR A 14 1.05 -8.63 -7.16
C THR A 14 1.15 -7.19 -7.67
N ARG A 15 1.78 -7.04 -8.83
CA ARG A 15 1.96 -5.75 -9.50
C ARG A 15 0.61 -5.14 -9.89
N SER A 16 0.55 -3.81 -9.95
CA SER A 16 -0.59 -3.08 -10.55
C SER A 16 -0.55 -3.10 -12.08
N ASP A 17 -1.69 -3.37 -12.71
CA ASP A 17 -1.85 -3.26 -14.17
C ASP A 17 -1.71 -1.82 -14.69
N CYS A 18 -1.80 -0.82 -13.80
CA CYS A 18 -1.63 0.59 -14.17
C CYS A 18 -0.17 0.98 -14.47
N PHE A 19 0.82 0.12 -14.20
CA PHE A 19 2.19 0.39 -14.61
C PHE A 19 2.38 0.03 -16.08
N GLY A 20 3.08 0.89 -16.83
CA GLY A 20 3.48 0.61 -18.22
C GLY A 20 4.33 -0.67 -18.33
N HIS A 21 4.35 -1.31 -19.50
CA HIS A 21 5.06 -2.58 -19.69
C HIS A 21 6.52 -2.48 -19.22
N GLY A 22 6.97 -3.43 -18.38
CA GLY A 22 8.31 -3.42 -17.78
C GLY A 22 8.55 -2.48 -16.58
N GLN A 23 7.57 -1.66 -16.17
CA GLN A 23 7.69 -0.75 -15.01
C GLN A 23 7.00 -1.32 -13.75
N GLY A 24 7.57 -1.10 -12.57
CA GLY A 24 7.02 -1.56 -11.29
C GLY A 24 7.28 -3.05 -11.00
N ASN A 25 7.49 -3.37 -9.72
CA ASN A 25 7.87 -4.71 -9.27
C ASN A 25 6.75 -5.34 -8.42
N ALA A 26 6.53 -6.65 -8.61
CA ALA A 26 5.83 -7.46 -7.61
C ALA A 26 6.76 -7.68 -6.41
N GLY A 27 6.19 -7.96 -5.24
CA GLY A 27 6.97 -8.28 -4.05
C GLY A 27 6.75 -9.72 -3.64
N LYS A 28 7.85 -10.37 -3.27
CA LYS A 28 7.85 -11.69 -2.64
C LYS A 28 8.43 -11.58 -1.25
N ALA A 29 7.84 -12.28 -0.29
CA ALA A 29 8.28 -12.28 1.11
C ALA A 29 8.47 -10.86 1.68
N VAL A 30 7.44 -10.02 1.53
CA VAL A 30 7.37 -8.67 2.09
C VAL A 30 6.62 -8.67 3.43
N SER A 31 6.73 -7.58 4.18
CA SER A 31 5.94 -7.28 5.37
C SER A 31 4.74 -6.39 5.05
N ILE A 32 3.64 -6.55 5.79
CA ILE A 32 2.49 -5.64 5.74
C ILE A 32 2.69 -4.45 6.69
N LEU A 33 3.26 -4.70 7.86
CA LEU A 33 3.57 -3.69 8.87
C LEU A 33 5.08 -3.52 8.97
N GLN A 34 5.58 -2.30 8.98
CA GLN A 34 7.01 -2.02 9.13
C GLN A 34 7.22 -0.96 10.22
N PHE A 35 8.24 -1.14 11.07
CA PHE A 35 8.67 -0.08 11.98
C PHE A 35 9.61 0.87 11.25
N GLU A 36 9.42 2.16 11.48
CA GLU A 36 10.20 3.22 10.86
C GLU A 36 11.30 3.69 11.83
N PRO A 37 12.49 4.10 11.33
CA PRO A 37 13.60 4.55 12.18
C PRO A 37 13.26 5.70 13.12
N ASN A 38 12.25 6.50 12.78
CA ASN A 38 11.76 7.61 13.60
C ASN A 38 10.83 7.19 14.76
N GLY A 39 10.76 5.90 15.09
CA GLY A 39 9.87 5.36 16.11
C GLY A 39 8.42 5.19 15.65
N GLY A 40 8.15 5.42 14.36
CA GLY A 40 6.86 5.22 13.73
C GLY A 40 6.64 3.79 13.23
N PHE A 41 5.54 3.61 12.50
CA PHE A 41 5.29 2.43 11.69
C PHE A 41 4.71 2.83 10.32
N SER A 42 4.74 1.94 9.35
CA SER A 42 3.97 2.04 8.12
C SER A 42 3.18 0.76 7.87
N VAL A 43 2.01 0.92 7.26
CA VAL A 43 1.18 -0.20 6.79
C VAL A 43 1.14 -0.16 5.27
N ARG A 44 1.47 -1.28 4.63
CA ARG A 44 1.42 -1.47 3.18
C ARG A 44 0.50 -2.63 2.90
N TYR A 45 -0.68 -2.33 2.38
CA TYR A 45 -1.67 -3.36 2.08
C TYR A 45 -2.57 -2.94 0.92
N ASN A 46 -2.96 -3.92 0.11
CA ASN A 46 -3.99 -3.80 -0.90
C ASN A 46 -4.78 -5.12 -0.92
N CYS A 47 -6.10 -5.04 -0.71
CA CYS A 47 -6.97 -6.20 -0.53
C CYS A 47 -7.02 -7.15 -1.74
N TYR A 48 -6.76 -6.66 -2.95
CA TYR A 48 -6.79 -7.46 -4.17
C TYR A 48 -5.42 -8.02 -4.56
N ARG A 49 -4.35 -7.52 -3.94
CA ARG A 49 -2.98 -7.78 -4.40
C ARG A 49 -2.12 -8.48 -3.39
N PHE A 50 -2.44 -8.38 -2.10
CA PHE A 50 -1.69 -9.07 -1.07
C PHE A 50 -2.21 -10.50 -0.86
N SER A 51 -1.28 -11.44 -0.74
CA SER A 51 -1.56 -12.81 -0.37
C SER A 51 -0.54 -13.31 0.66
N LEU A 52 -0.88 -14.38 1.37
CA LEU A 52 0.07 -15.08 2.22
C LEU A 52 1.14 -15.75 1.34
N ASN A 53 2.41 -15.64 1.70
CA ASN A 53 3.49 -16.35 1.04
C ASN A 53 3.40 -17.86 1.36
N GLU A 54 3.74 -18.72 0.40
CA GLU A 54 3.68 -20.19 0.56
C GLU A 54 4.52 -20.72 1.74
N ARG A 55 5.59 -20.01 2.10
CA ARG A 55 6.49 -20.37 3.21
C ARG A 55 6.13 -19.69 4.53
N ALA A 56 5.01 -18.97 4.59
CA ALA A 56 4.59 -18.27 5.79
C ALA A 56 4.30 -19.26 6.93
N CYS A 57 4.68 -18.89 8.15
CA CYS A 57 4.36 -19.68 9.33
C CYS A 57 2.89 -19.51 9.74
N SER A 58 2.38 -20.44 10.56
CA SER A 58 0.99 -20.40 11.02
C SER A 58 0.64 -19.13 11.81
N ALA A 59 1.62 -18.49 12.44
CA ALA A 59 1.41 -17.21 13.13
C ALA A 59 1.13 -16.06 12.16
N ALA A 60 1.86 -15.97 11.05
CA ALA A 60 1.63 -14.98 10.00
C ALA A 60 0.27 -15.22 9.32
N ALA A 61 -0.10 -16.48 9.06
CA ALA A 61 -1.40 -16.84 8.52
C ALA A 61 -2.55 -16.34 9.41
N ARG A 62 -2.52 -16.68 10.71
CA ARG A 62 -3.56 -16.23 11.67
C ARG A 62 -3.61 -14.71 11.80
N ALA A 63 -2.46 -14.05 11.75
CA ALA A 63 -2.38 -12.59 11.80
C ALA A 63 -3.00 -11.95 10.57
N PHE A 64 -2.75 -12.52 9.39
CA PHE A 64 -3.34 -12.07 8.13
C PHE A 64 -4.85 -12.22 8.13
N ASP A 65 -5.37 -13.40 8.50
CA ASP A 65 -6.81 -13.64 8.60
C ASP A 65 -7.48 -12.67 9.58
N SER A 66 -6.84 -12.44 10.73
CA SER A 66 -7.34 -11.50 11.73
C SER A 66 -7.32 -10.06 11.22
N PHE A 67 -6.27 -9.67 10.51
CA PHE A 67 -6.14 -8.36 9.90
C PHE A 67 -7.24 -8.12 8.85
N GLN A 68 -7.47 -9.07 7.96
CA GLN A 68 -8.54 -8.98 6.95
C GLN A 68 -9.92 -8.89 7.60
N LYS A 69 -10.22 -9.72 8.60
CA LYS A 69 -11.48 -9.66 9.35
C LYS A 69 -11.71 -8.31 10.03
N ILE A 70 -10.66 -7.72 10.59
CA ILE A 70 -10.75 -6.37 11.17
C ILE A 70 -11.05 -5.35 10.09
N LEU A 71 -10.36 -5.41 8.93
CA LEU A 71 -10.64 -4.50 7.83
C LEU A 71 -12.08 -4.61 7.30
N ASP A 72 -12.61 -5.83 7.19
CA ASP A 72 -13.98 -6.08 6.70
C ASP A 72 -15.06 -5.56 7.66
N THR A 73 -14.74 -5.43 8.95
CA THR A 73 -15.68 -5.00 10.01
C THR A 73 -15.45 -3.57 10.47
N THR A 74 -14.32 -2.96 10.11
CA THR A 74 -13.99 -1.59 10.49
C THR A 74 -14.85 -0.62 9.70
N GLN A 75 -15.57 0.26 10.41
CA GLN A 75 -16.32 1.32 9.76
C GLN A 75 -15.35 2.36 9.16
N PRO A 76 -15.37 2.59 7.83
CA PRO A 76 -14.52 3.61 7.22
C PRO A 76 -15.04 5.01 7.56
N LEU A 77 -14.12 5.97 7.66
CA LEU A 77 -14.48 7.38 7.72
C LEU A 77 -14.77 7.89 6.30
N ALA A 78 -16.03 8.26 6.05
CA ALA A 78 -16.47 8.75 4.75
C ALA A 78 -16.16 10.24 4.57
N PHE A 79 -15.61 10.61 3.41
CA PHE A 79 -15.34 11.99 3.03
C PHE A 79 -16.03 12.32 1.70
N VAL A 80 -16.92 13.30 1.71
CA VAL A 80 -17.60 13.81 0.50
C VAL A 80 -16.93 15.11 0.07
N LEU A 81 -15.84 14.99 -0.70
CA LEU A 81 -15.10 16.14 -1.23
C LEU A 81 -15.98 17.03 -2.11
N GLN A 82 -16.02 18.31 -1.73
CA GLN A 82 -16.56 19.43 -2.49
C GLN A 82 -15.48 20.06 -3.38
N PRO A 83 -15.84 20.83 -4.42
CA PRO A 83 -14.87 21.43 -5.35
C PRO A 83 -13.81 22.34 -4.71
N ASP A 84 -14.09 22.88 -3.53
CA ASP A 84 -13.24 23.78 -2.76
C ASP A 84 -12.48 23.07 -1.61
N THR A 85 -12.59 21.74 -1.51
CA THR A 85 -11.95 20.96 -0.45
C THR A 85 -10.88 20.02 -0.99
N ALA A 86 -9.84 19.82 -0.19
CA ALA A 86 -8.80 18.83 -0.45
C ALA A 86 -8.74 17.81 0.69
N LEU A 87 -8.44 16.55 0.34
CA LEU A 87 -8.18 15.49 1.31
C LEU A 87 -6.70 15.12 1.29
N LEU A 88 -6.03 15.29 2.42
CA LEU A 88 -4.66 14.81 2.62
C LEU A 88 -4.70 13.45 3.29
N ILE A 89 -4.11 12.43 2.64
CA ILE A 89 -4.05 11.06 3.16
C ILE A 89 -2.59 10.72 3.50
N ASN A 90 -2.33 10.40 4.76
CA ASN A 90 -1.04 9.83 5.16
C ASN A 90 -0.99 8.35 4.73
N ASN A 91 -0.43 8.10 3.55
CA ASN A 91 -0.41 6.77 2.93
C ASN A 91 0.41 5.72 3.72
N SER A 92 1.23 6.13 4.68
CA SER A 92 1.93 5.20 5.58
C SER A 92 1.04 4.71 6.72
N ARG A 93 -0.06 5.41 7.03
CA ARG A 93 -0.89 5.15 8.23
C ARG A 93 -2.34 4.86 7.91
N ALA A 94 -2.80 5.19 6.71
CA ALA A 94 -4.19 5.06 6.32
C ALA A 94 -4.32 4.22 5.06
N LEU A 95 -5.26 3.28 5.09
CA LEU A 95 -5.82 2.69 3.88
C LEU A 95 -6.95 3.59 3.37
N HIS A 96 -7.15 3.60 2.06
CA HIS A 96 -8.22 4.38 1.44
C HIS A 96 -8.84 3.60 0.29
N GLY A 97 -10.11 3.87 0.05
CA GLY A 97 -10.90 3.28 -1.02
C GLY A 97 -12.00 4.23 -1.45
N ARG A 98 -12.89 3.75 -2.32
CA ARG A 98 -14.08 4.47 -2.74
C ARG A 98 -15.22 3.48 -2.90
N ASP A 99 -16.43 3.94 -2.61
CA ASP A 99 -17.64 3.19 -2.93
C ASP A 99 -17.77 2.95 -4.44
N MET A 100 -18.63 1.99 -4.78
CA MET A 100 -18.93 1.67 -6.17
C MET A 100 -19.43 2.90 -6.93
N VAL A 101 -18.88 3.08 -8.11
CA VAL A 101 -19.02 4.29 -8.91
C VAL A 101 -20.23 4.12 -9.81
N GLN A 102 -21.28 4.89 -9.56
CA GLN A 102 -22.51 4.81 -10.34
C GLN A 102 -22.48 5.75 -11.56
N ASP A 103 -21.75 6.87 -11.47
CA ASP A 103 -21.51 7.78 -12.58
C ASP A 103 -20.05 8.27 -12.60
N ASN A 104 -19.56 8.64 -13.79
CA ASN A 104 -18.16 9.05 -14.01
C ASN A 104 -18.00 10.57 -14.16
N ARG A 105 -18.94 11.37 -13.62
CA ARG A 105 -18.90 12.83 -13.78
C ARG A 105 -18.03 13.52 -12.74
N ARG A 106 -17.68 12.83 -11.65
CA ARG A 106 -16.84 13.37 -10.58
C ARG A 106 -15.38 13.47 -11.01
N LEU A 107 -14.85 14.69 -11.04
CA LEU A 107 -13.44 14.96 -11.29
C LEU A 107 -12.69 15.16 -9.96
N LEU A 108 -11.53 14.52 -9.82
CA LEU A 108 -10.60 14.70 -8.72
C LEU A 108 -9.19 14.91 -9.28
N ILE A 109 -8.45 15.81 -8.67
CA ILE A 109 -7.02 16.00 -8.94
C ILE A 109 -6.23 15.31 -7.83
N ARG A 110 -5.25 14.47 -8.20
CA ARG A 110 -4.39 13.78 -7.25
C ARG A 110 -2.94 14.24 -7.41
N GLN A 111 -2.32 14.60 -6.31
CA GLN A 111 -0.89 14.85 -6.23
C GLN A 111 -0.27 13.89 -5.22
N PHE A 112 0.96 13.46 -5.49
CA PHE A 112 1.75 12.65 -4.58
C PHE A 112 2.83 13.52 -3.95
N GLY A 113 2.85 13.57 -2.63
CA GLY A 113 3.92 14.18 -1.84
C GLY A 113 4.81 13.10 -1.23
N TYR A 114 6.11 13.35 -1.20
CA TYR A 114 7.06 12.51 -0.46
C TYR A 114 7.35 13.15 0.90
N SER A 115 7.50 12.31 1.92
CA SER A 115 8.03 12.75 3.21
C SER A 115 9.47 13.29 3.01
N PRO A 116 9.90 14.33 3.73
CA PRO A 116 11.31 14.74 3.77
C PRO A 116 12.25 13.62 4.22
N PHE A 117 11.72 12.61 4.91
CA PHE A 117 12.46 11.44 5.37
C PHE A 117 12.35 10.24 4.41
N ALA A 118 11.71 10.39 3.26
CA ALA A 118 11.58 9.30 2.30
C ALA A 118 12.92 9.06 1.58
N GLU A 119 13.38 7.82 1.60
CA GLU A 119 14.53 7.40 0.81
C GLU A 119 14.05 7.03 -0.61
N PRO A 120 14.58 7.67 -1.67
CA PRO A 120 14.20 7.31 -3.03
C PRO A 120 14.76 5.94 -3.38
N LEU A 121 13.90 5.07 -3.91
CA LEU A 121 14.37 3.89 -4.63
C LEU A 121 14.82 4.34 -6.02
N VAL A 122 16.13 4.51 -6.19
CA VAL A 122 16.74 4.85 -7.49
C VAL A 122 16.57 3.66 -8.43
N LEU A 123 15.73 3.82 -9.46
CA LEU A 123 15.46 2.75 -10.43
C LEU A 123 16.53 2.67 -11.54
N ALA A 124 17.27 3.76 -11.77
CA ALA A 124 18.42 3.82 -12.66
C ALA A 124 19.36 4.96 -12.19
N GLU A 125 20.66 4.68 -12.12
CA GLU A 125 21.66 5.68 -11.70
C GLU A 125 21.94 6.74 -12.78
N ASP A 126 21.65 6.43 -14.06
CA ASP A 126 21.85 7.36 -15.18
C ASP A 126 20.77 7.16 -16.26
N PRO A 127 19.73 8.01 -16.33
CA PRO A 127 18.67 7.90 -17.33
C PRO A 127 19.13 8.27 -18.76
N LEU A 128 20.39 8.67 -18.97
CA LEU A 128 20.90 9.18 -20.27
C LEU A 128 21.86 8.22 -21.01
N LEU A 129 22.18 7.04 -20.46
CA LEU A 129 23.02 6.05 -21.15
C LEU A 129 22.23 5.28 -22.23
N VAL A 130 22.22 5.84 -23.44
CA VAL A 130 21.78 5.13 -24.65
C VAL A 130 22.98 4.35 -25.20
N ARG A 131 22.91 3.00 -25.23
CA ARG A 131 23.84 2.20 -26.03
C ARG A 131 23.42 2.31 -27.50
N GLY A 132 24.29 2.89 -28.31
CA GLY A 132 24.19 2.85 -29.78
C GLY A 132 24.41 1.46 -30.34
#